data_AF-A0A9D4FQW6-F1
#
_entry.id   AF-A0A9D4FQW6-F1
#
_cell.length_a   1.000
_cell.length_b   1.000
_cell.length_c   1.000
_cell.angle_alpha   90.00
_cell.angle_beta   90.00
_cell.angle_gamma   90.00
#
_symmetry.space_group_name_H-M   'P 1'
#
loop_
_entity.id
_entity.type
_entity.pdbx_description
1 polymer ?
#
loop_
_entity_poly.entity_id
_entity_poly.type
_entity_poly.pdbx_seq_one_letter_code
_entity_poly.pdbx_strand_id
1 'polypeptide(L)'
;MVVAIVCVLSGLSVSSNLALYRATTAGRKQPLDLLGIRRAIVKVFLAGGQQRANRGRPKSHSTALHRQILDTFRLHRKNHYATQSKQRRYALCSKHWNTSCTKCNVGLHRKCFIEFHTI
;
A
#
# COMPACT_ATOMS: atom_id res chain seq x y z
N MET A 1 -13.66 -13.74 25.88
CA MET A 1 -12.90 -14.93 26.36
C MET A 1 -12.28 -15.76 25.22
N VAL A 2 -12.95 -15.93 24.07
CA VAL A 2 -12.43 -16.71 22.91
C VAL A 2 -11.11 -16.19 22.35
N VAL A 3 -10.94 -14.87 22.22
CA VAL A 3 -9.70 -14.26 21.67
C VAL A 3 -8.48 -14.54 22.54
N ALA A 4 -8.64 -14.52 23.86
CA ALA A 4 -7.55 -14.81 24.80
C ALA A 4 -7.09 -16.27 24.69
N ILE A 5 -8.02 -17.21 24.53
CA ILE A 5 -7.73 -18.63 24.37
C ILE A 5 -6.95 -18.87 23.06
N VAL A 6 -7.37 -18.24 21.96
CA VAL A 6 -6.65 -18.34 20.67
C VAL A 6 -5.24 -17.74 20.76
N CYS A 7 -5.05 -16.63 21.48
CA CYS A 7 -3.73 -16.04 21.71
C CYS A 7 -2.81 -16.93 22.56
N VAL A 8 -3.34 -17.59 23.60
CA VAL A 8 -2.55 -18.50 24.44
C VAL A 8 -2.17 -19.77 23.67
N LEU A 9 -3.10 -20.36 22.92
CA LEU A 9 -2.84 -21.57 22.13
C LEU A 9 -1.83 -21.33 20.99
N SER A 10 -1.90 -20.17 20.33
CA SER A 10 -0.91 -19.78 19.33
C SER A 10 0.47 -19.50 19.95
N GLY A 11 0.51 -18.91 21.15
CA GLY A 11 1.76 -18.73 21.91
C GLY A 11 2.41 -20.05 22.29
N LEU A 12 1.66 -21.00 22.84
CA LEU A 12 2.14 -22.34 23.21
C LEU A 12 2.64 -23.12 21.99
N SER A 13 1.90 -23.08 20.88
CA SER A 13 2.28 -23.73 19.63
C SER A 13 3.64 -23.23 19.10
N VAL A 14 3.89 -21.91 19.15
CA VAL A 14 5.16 -21.34 18.71
C VAL A 14 6.33 -21.77 19.59
N SER A 15 6.14 -21.82 20.91
CA SER A 15 7.17 -22.25 21.85
C SER A 15 7.53 -23.74 21.65
N SER A 16 6.53 -24.60 21.47
CA SER A 16 6.75 -26.02 21.17
C SER A 16 7.45 -26.24 19.83
N ASN A 17 7.06 -25.48 18.79
CA ASN A 17 7.71 -25.53 17.49
C ASN A 17 9.17 -25.05 17.54
N LEU A 18 9.52 -24.08 18.39
CA LEU A 18 10.90 -23.67 18.61
C LEU A 18 11.73 -24.77 19.29
N ALA A 19 11.17 -25.43 20.29
CA ALA A 19 11.85 -26.55 20.96
C ALA A 19 12.13 -27.69 19.96
N LEU A 20 11.15 -28.05 19.13
CA LEU A 20 11.31 -29.03 18.05
C LEU A 20 12.35 -28.57 17.01
N TYR A 21 12.30 -27.31 16.59
CA TYR A 21 13.26 -26.76 15.63
C TYR A 21 14.70 -26.85 16.14
N ARG A 22 14.95 -26.51 17.41
CA ARG A 22 16.27 -26.63 18.04
C ARG A 22 16.76 -28.08 18.16
N ALA A 23 15.85 -29.04 18.25
CA ALA A 23 16.20 -30.46 18.27
C ALA A 23 16.68 -30.97 16.89
N THR A 24 16.32 -30.30 15.79
CA THR A 24 16.75 -30.68 14.43
C THR A 24 18.21 -30.32 14.15
N THR A 25 18.84 -31.05 13.21
CA THR A 25 20.20 -30.76 12.73
C THR A 25 20.32 -29.38 12.08
N ALA A 26 19.24 -28.88 11.48
CA ALA A 26 19.18 -27.54 10.88
C ALA A 26 19.17 -26.44 11.95
N GLY A 27 18.37 -26.59 13.00
CA GLY A 27 18.29 -25.62 14.10
C GLY A 27 19.55 -25.56 14.98
N ARG A 28 20.33 -26.65 15.02
CA ARG A 28 21.67 -26.64 15.66
C ARG A 28 22.71 -25.87 14.86
N LYS A 29 22.62 -25.88 13.52
CA LYS A 29 23.53 -25.13 12.63
C LYS A 29 23.18 -23.65 12.56
N GLN A 30 21.89 -23.32 12.61
CA GLN A 30 21.40 -21.95 12.59
C GLN A 30 20.35 -21.76 13.70
N PRO A 31 20.74 -21.27 14.88
CA PRO A 31 19.78 -20.99 15.93
C PRO A 31 18.93 -19.78 15.54
N LEU A 32 17.62 -19.98 15.39
CA LEU A 32 16.67 -18.88 15.24
C LEU A 32 16.11 -18.46 16.60
N ASP A 33 15.93 -17.15 16.75
CA ASP A 33 15.19 -16.56 17.86
C ASP A 33 13.67 -16.75 17.68
N LEU A 34 12.90 -16.57 18.77
CA LEU A 34 11.44 -16.71 18.79
C LEU A 34 10.77 -15.89 17.67
N LEU A 35 11.25 -14.67 17.42
CA LEU A 35 10.75 -13.82 16.34
C LEU A 35 11.06 -14.41 14.96
N GLY A 36 12.22 -15.04 14.80
CA GLY A 36 12.65 -15.67 13.56
C GLY A 36 11.73 -16.84 13.18
N ILE A 37 11.38 -17.67 14.15
CA ILE A 37 10.45 -18.80 13.94
C ILE A 37 9.04 -18.31 13.64
N ARG A 38 8.54 -17.29 14.35
CA ARG A 38 7.23 -16.68 14.03
C ARG A 38 7.18 -16.21 12.58
N ARG A 39 8.23 -15.52 12.12
CA ARG A 39 8.33 -15.06 10.72
C ARG A 39 8.39 -16.23 9.74
N ALA A 40 9.12 -17.30 10.06
CA ALA A 40 9.21 -18.48 9.20
C ALA A 40 7.84 -19.18 9.04
N ILE A 41 7.13 -19.40 10.14
CA ILE A 41 5.79 -19.98 10.14
C ILE A 41 4.84 -19.13 9.30
N VAL A 42 4.79 -17.82 9.54
CA VAL A 42 3.93 -16.90 8.78
C VAL A 42 4.26 -16.92 7.28
N LYS A 43 5.54 -16.96 6.91
CA LYS A 43 5.93 -17.05 5.49
C LYS A 43 5.40 -18.31 4.81
N VAL A 44 5.47 -19.46 5.49
CA VAL A 44 4.95 -20.74 4.95
C VAL A 44 3.43 -20.67 4.79
N PHE A 45 2.71 -20.16 5.78
CA PHE A 45 1.25 -20.00 5.69
C PHE A 45 0.83 -19.00 4.60
N LEU A 46 1.53 -17.87 4.48
CA LEU A 46 1.26 -16.88 3.44
C LEU A 46 1.59 -17.42 2.04
N ALA A 47 2.66 -18.19 1.88
CA ALA A 47 3.01 -18.81 0.61
C ALA A 47 1.92 -19.80 0.15
N GLY A 48 1.34 -20.58 1.06
CA GLY A 48 0.23 -21.50 0.76
C GLY A 48 -1.10 -20.78 0.48
N GLY A 49 -1.38 -19.67 1.16
CA GLY A 49 -2.62 -18.90 1.01
C GLY A 49 -2.69 -17.97 -0.22
N GLN A 50 -1.59 -17.78 -0.94
CA GLN A 50 -1.52 -16.86 -2.08
C GLN A 50 -2.29 -17.31 -3.34
N GLN A 51 -2.84 -18.54 -3.36
CA GLN A 51 -3.50 -19.07 -4.55
C GLN A 51 -4.88 -18.48 -4.86
N ARG A 52 -5.52 -17.69 -3.98
CA ARG A 52 -6.90 -17.18 -4.22
C ARG A 52 -7.20 -15.78 -3.72
N ALA A 53 -6.20 -14.96 -3.41
CA ALA A 53 -6.47 -13.53 -3.29
C ALA A 53 -6.58 -12.96 -4.70
N ASN A 54 -7.82 -12.69 -5.16
CA ASN A 54 -8.04 -11.77 -6.28
C ASN A 54 -7.17 -10.55 -6.01
N ARG A 55 -6.07 -10.42 -6.77
CA ARG A 55 -5.16 -9.29 -6.69
C ARG A 55 -5.96 -8.09 -7.18
N GLY A 56 -6.77 -7.50 -6.30
CA GLY A 56 -7.26 -6.15 -6.49
C GLY A 56 -6.07 -5.30 -6.87
N ARG A 57 -6.25 -4.50 -7.93
CA ARG A 57 -5.23 -3.59 -8.49
C ARG A 57 -4.34 -3.11 -7.36
N PRO A 58 -3.00 -3.28 -7.45
CA PRO A 58 -2.12 -2.79 -6.40
C PRO A 58 -2.56 -1.37 -6.09
N LYS A 59 -2.71 -1.04 -4.80
CA LYS A 59 -2.74 0.36 -4.39
C LYS A 59 -1.42 0.91 -4.87
N SER A 60 -1.38 1.34 -6.14
CA SER A 60 -0.39 2.27 -6.63
C SER A 60 -0.41 3.30 -5.53
N HIS A 61 0.72 3.42 -4.81
CA HIS A 61 0.93 4.57 -3.98
C HIS A 61 0.37 5.72 -4.79
N SER A 62 -0.62 6.41 -4.23
CA SER A 62 -0.99 7.73 -4.72
C SER A 62 0.22 8.60 -4.43
N THR A 63 1.35 8.35 -5.11
CA THR A 63 2.28 9.38 -5.48
C THR A 63 1.38 10.42 -6.08
N ALA A 64 1.18 11.50 -5.33
CA ALA A 64 0.25 12.56 -5.66
C ALA A 64 0.30 12.77 -7.17
N LEU A 65 -0.83 12.78 -7.88
CA LEU A 65 -0.87 12.89 -9.35
C LEU A 65 0.02 14.04 -9.87
N HIS A 66 0.27 15.05 -9.02
CA HIS A 66 1.33 16.04 -9.17
C HIS A 66 2.69 15.46 -9.60
N ARG A 67 3.20 14.40 -8.95
CA ARG A 67 4.52 13.79 -9.23
C ARG A 67 4.61 13.07 -10.57
N GLN A 68 3.49 12.81 -11.23
CA GLN A 68 3.48 12.13 -12.54
C GLN A 68 3.60 13.11 -13.71
N ILE A 69 3.50 14.42 -13.46
CA ILE A 69 3.61 15.46 -14.49
C ILE A 69 4.90 16.22 -14.24
N LEU A 70 5.69 16.42 -15.31
CA LEU A 70 6.85 17.29 -15.25
C LEU A 70 6.43 18.71 -14.84
N ASP A 71 7.16 19.31 -13.88
CA ASP A 71 6.88 20.67 -13.42
C ASP A 71 6.96 21.70 -14.56
N THR A 72 7.81 21.47 -15.56
CA THR A 72 7.89 22.31 -16.76
C THR A 72 6.59 22.37 -17.54
N PHE A 73 5.79 21.29 -17.50
CA PHE A 73 4.50 21.20 -18.17
C PHE A 73 3.35 21.69 -17.28
N ARG A 74 3.47 21.48 -15.96
CA ARG A 74 2.51 21.90 -14.94
C ARG A 74 2.52 23.41 -14.70
N LEU A 75 3.69 24.03 -14.63
CA LEU A 75 3.89 25.46 -14.33
C LEU A 75 3.81 26.36 -15.58
N HIS A 76 3.60 25.76 -16.74
CA HIS A 76 3.51 26.49 -17.99
C HIS A 76 2.26 27.37 -18.00
N ARG A 77 2.40 28.69 -17.89
CA ARG A 77 1.27 29.63 -17.70
C ARG A 77 0.23 29.70 -18.83
N LYS A 78 0.46 29.02 -19.95
CA LYS A 78 -0.44 29.02 -21.11
C LYS A 78 -1.07 27.63 -21.36
N ASN A 79 -2.30 27.65 -21.89
CA ASN A 79 -3.07 26.49 -22.36
C ASN A 79 -3.55 25.51 -21.28
N HIS A 80 -3.84 25.97 -20.06
CA HIS A 80 -4.51 25.17 -19.05
C HIS A 80 -5.98 25.59 -18.96
N TYR A 81 -6.89 24.67 -19.27
CA TYR A 81 -8.34 24.90 -19.20
C TYR A 81 -9.01 23.83 -18.35
N ALA A 82 -9.96 24.25 -17.51
CA ALA A 82 -10.76 23.33 -16.71
C ALA A 82 -12.00 22.88 -17.53
N THR A 83 -12.07 21.60 -17.84
CA THR A 83 -13.22 20.99 -18.53
C THR A 83 -13.94 19.99 -17.62
N GLN A 84 -15.19 19.70 -17.91
CA GLN A 84 -15.91 18.63 -17.23
C GLN A 84 -15.36 17.27 -17.64
N SER A 85 -15.16 16.37 -16.67
CA SER A 85 -14.67 15.01 -16.87
C SER A 85 -15.43 14.01 -16.03
N LYS A 86 -15.22 12.72 -16.30
CA LYS A 86 -15.60 11.64 -15.37
C LYS A 86 -15.05 11.94 -13.98
N GLN A 87 -15.78 11.53 -12.95
CA GLN A 87 -15.43 11.75 -11.56
C GLN A 87 -14.05 11.15 -11.27
N ARG A 88 -13.11 11.99 -10.82
CA ARG A 88 -11.72 11.60 -10.51
C ARG A 88 -11.35 12.05 -9.10
N ARG A 89 -10.40 11.34 -8.49
CA ARG A 89 -9.76 11.81 -7.25
C ARG A 89 -8.77 12.93 -7.55
N TYR A 90 -8.78 13.91 -6.66
CA TYR A 90 -7.96 15.09 -6.76
C TYR A 90 -6.49 14.89 -6.42
N ALA A 91 -5.59 15.65 -7.07
CA ALA A 91 -4.16 15.64 -6.78
C ALA A 91 -3.80 16.29 -5.43
N LEU A 92 -4.43 17.42 -5.10
CA LEU A 92 -4.15 18.21 -3.88
C LEU A 92 -5.04 17.84 -2.67
N CYS A 93 -6.36 17.79 -2.83
CA CYS A 93 -7.29 17.69 -1.70
C CYS A 93 -7.99 16.34 -1.54
N SER A 94 -7.66 15.33 -2.35
CA SER A 94 -8.23 13.95 -2.33
C SER A 94 -9.77 13.82 -2.41
N LYS A 95 -10.51 14.91 -2.56
CA LYS A 95 -11.97 14.92 -2.81
C LYS A 95 -12.27 14.46 -4.24
N HIS A 96 -13.50 14.01 -4.46
CA HIS A 96 -13.95 13.62 -5.80
C HIS A 96 -14.67 14.78 -6.47
N TRP A 97 -14.34 15.04 -7.73
CA TRP A 97 -15.01 16.07 -8.53
C TRP A 97 -14.96 15.75 -10.01
N ASN A 98 -15.74 16.49 -10.79
CA ASN A 98 -15.97 16.25 -12.21
C ASN A 98 -15.29 17.29 -13.10
N THR A 99 -14.20 17.90 -12.64
CA THR A 99 -13.44 18.88 -13.44
C THR A 99 -11.99 18.47 -13.55
N SER A 100 -11.41 18.64 -14.73
CA SER A 100 -10.02 18.27 -15.02
C SER A 100 -9.32 19.32 -15.89
N CYS A 101 -8.00 19.46 -15.73
CA CYS A 101 -7.19 20.24 -16.66
C CYS A 101 -7.01 19.48 -17.97
N THR A 102 -7.35 20.08 -19.10
CA THR A 102 -7.20 19.47 -20.44
C THR A 102 -5.75 19.11 -20.76
N LYS A 103 -4.83 19.98 -20.37
CA LYS A 103 -3.41 19.83 -20.65
C LYS A 103 -2.76 18.80 -19.73
N CYS A 104 -2.92 18.95 -18.42
CA CYS A 104 -2.32 18.04 -17.44
C CYS A 104 -3.06 16.71 -17.28
N ASN A 105 -4.30 16.59 -17.77
CA ASN A 105 -5.16 15.42 -17.60
C ASN A 105 -5.35 15.00 -16.13
N VAL A 106 -5.33 15.97 -15.22
CA VAL A 106 -5.52 15.77 -13.77
C VAL A 106 -6.86 16.35 -13.34
N GLY A 107 -7.54 15.65 -12.45
CA GLY A 107 -8.77 16.17 -11.82
C GLY A 107 -8.43 17.43 -11.03
N LEU A 108 -8.94 18.59 -11.48
CA LEU A 108 -8.73 19.91 -10.89
C LEU A 108 -10.05 20.73 -10.62
N HIS A 109 -10.41 21.05 -9.36
CA HIS A 109 -11.37 21.97 -8.79
C HIS A 109 -10.98 23.36 -9.24
N ARG A 110 -11.98 24.22 -9.41
CA ARG A 110 -11.74 25.62 -9.75
C ARG A 110 -10.84 26.33 -8.72
N LYS A 111 -11.01 26.03 -7.42
CA LYS A 111 -10.22 26.67 -6.35
C LYS A 111 -8.75 26.24 -6.35
N CYS A 112 -8.47 24.94 -6.46
CA CYS A 112 -7.10 24.43 -6.42
C CYS A 112 -6.41 24.43 -7.80
N PHE A 113 -7.09 24.88 -8.86
CA PHE A 113 -6.53 24.97 -10.21
C PHE A 113 -5.34 25.94 -10.26
N ILE A 114 -5.51 27.11 -9.66
CA ILE A 114 -4.45 28.14 -9.61
C ILE A 114 -3.26 27.58 -8.82
N GLU A 115 -3.52 27.12 -7.59
CA GLU A 115 -2.53 26.56 -6.68
C GLU A 115 -1.68 25.46 -7.33
N PHE A 116 -2.32 24.55 -8.07
CA PHE A 116 -1.64 23.45 -8.78
C PHE A 116 -0.71 23.91 -9.92
N HIS A 117 -0.99 25.06 -10.53
CA HIS A 117 -0.23 25.60 -11.67
C HIS A 117 0.77 26.71 -11.27
N THR A 118 0.79 27.11 -9.99
CA THR A 118 1.66 28.20 -9.49
C THR A 118 2.69 27.76 -8.46
N ILE A 119 2.41 26.69 -7.70
CA ILE A 119 3.31 26.08 -6.70
C ILE A 119 3.94 24.86 -7.33
#